data_AF-B1X308-F1
#
_entry.id   AF-B1X308-F1
#
_cell.length_a   1.000
_cell.length_b   1.000
_cell.length_c   1.000
_cell.angle_alpha   90.00
_cell.angle_beta   90.00
_cell.angle_gamma   90.00
#
_symmetry.space_group_name_H-M   'P 1'
#
loop_
_entity.id
_entity.type
_entity.pdbx_description
1 polymer ?
#
loop_
_entity_poly.entity_id
_entity_poly.type
_entity_poly.pdbx_seq_one_letter_code
_entity_poly.pdbx_strand_id
1 'polypeptide(L)'
;MENQKPQWTLNDDSILSLATHLHRHFRDLQSYYKIAKGNLLSQIEATSAPQQLHSLQQQLLEVEEKLTYFHVLNNSISTVDTILHTSKMITEFKQSSDFSTNS
;
A
#
# COMPACT_ATOMS: atom_id res chain seq x y z
N MET A 1 18.80 0.61 -8.46
CA MET A 1 17.50 0.01 -8.83
C MET A 1 16.55 1.16 -9.12
N GLU A 2 15.89 1.16 -10.27
CA GLU A 2 14.83 2.13 -10.55
C GLU A 2 13.74 1.98 -9.49
N ASN A 3 13.33 3.08 -8.86
CA ASN A 3 12.19 3.10 -7.95
C ASN A 3 10.92 2.96 -8.80
N GLN A 4 10.53 1.73 -9.14
CA GLN A 4 9.32 1.46 -9.91
C GLN A 4 8.11 1.41 -8.97
N LYS A 5 7.02 2.07 -9.38
CA LYS A 5 5.80 2.11 -8.58
C LYS A 5 5.20 0.69 -8.52
N PRO A 6 4.92 0.15 -7.32
CA PRO A 6 4.27 -1.14 -7.17
C PRO A 6 2.97 -1.20 -7.97
N GLN A 7 2.82 -2.26 -8.77
CA GLN A 7 1.59 -2.54 -9.50
C GLN A 7 0.75 -3.52 -8.72
N TRP A 8 -0.56 -3.34 -8.76
CA TRP A 8 -1.50 -4.29 -8.19
C TRP A 8 -1.78 -5.38 -9.21
N THR A 9 -1.54 -6.62 -8.83
CA THR A 9 -1.96 -7.80 -9.58
C THR A 9 -2.59 -8.76 -8.60
N LEU A 10 -3.83 -9.17 -8.85
CA LEU A 10 -4.56 -10.07 -7.96
C LEU A 10 -5.31 -11.13 -8.76
N ASN A 11 -5.07 -12.38 -8.40
CA ASN A 11 -5.84 -13.56 -8.79
C ASN A 11 -6.13 -14.35 -7.51
N ASP A 12 -6.95 -13.82 -6.62
CA ASP A 12 -7.21 -14.42 -5.31
C ASP A 12 -8.68 -14.76 -5.09
N ASP A 13 -8.90 -15.98 -4.59
CA ASP A 13 -10.23 -16.52 -4.30
C ASP A 13 -10.58 -16.46 -2.80
N SER A 14 -9.70 -15.96 -1.92
CA SER A 14 -9.93 -15.93 -0.47
C SER A 14 -9.69 -14.57 0.19
N ILE A 15 -10.50 -14.27 1.22
CA ILE A 15 -10.43 -13.04 2.03
C ILE A 15 -9.06 -12.89 2.71
N LEU A 16 -8.47 -14.00 3.17
CA LEU A 16 -7.15 -13.99 3.83
C LEU A 16 -6.05 -13.57 2.85
N SER A 17 -6.06 -14.14 1.65
CA SER A 17 -5.05 -13.85 0.64
C SER A 17 -5.20 -12.40 0.15
N LEU A 18 -6.43 -11.92 -0.04
CA LEU A 18 -6.71 -10.51 -0.36
C LEU A 18 -6.14 -9.56 0.70
N ALA A 19 -6.38 -9.82 1.98
CA ALA A 19 -5.88 -8.97 3.07
C ALA A 19 -4.34 -8.96 3.12
N THR A 20 -3.71 -10.12 2.95
CA THR A 20 -2.25 -10.27 2.89
C THR A 20 -1.66 -9.49 1.71
N HIS A 21 -2.27 -9.58 0.53
CA HIS A 21 -1.81 -8.87 -0.66
C HIS A 21 -2.00 -7.37 -0.53
N LEU A 22 -3.13 -6.90 0.01
CA LEU A 22 -3.35 -5.47 0.29
C LEU A 22 -2.30 -4.95 1.28
N HIS A 23 -2.01 -5.71 2.34
CA HIS A 23 -1.00 -5.35 3.32
C HIS A 23 0.39 -5.20 2.67
N ARG A 24 0.80 -6.18 1.87
CA ARG A 24 2.05 -6.10 1.12
C ARG A 24 2.07 -4.89 0.18
N HIS A 25 1.02 -4.68 -0.60
CA HIS A 25 0.97 -3.63 -1.59
C HIS A 25 1.02 -2.22 -0.97
N PHE A 26 0.29 -1.98 0.12
CA PHE A 26 0.33 -0.69 0.80
C PHE A 26 1.69 -0.40 1.44
N ARG A 27 2.32 -1.43 2.03
CA ARG A 27 3.69 -1.33 2.55
C ARG A 27 4.69 -0.98 1.45
N ASP A 28 4.56 -1.63 0.29
CA ASP A 28 5.45 -1.39 -0.85
C ASP A 28 5.23 0.01 -1.43
N LEU A 29 3.98 0.47 -1.53
CA LEU A 29 3.66 1.85 -1.94
C LEU A 29 4.20 2.89 -0.96
N GLN A 30 4.06 2.65 0.34
CA GLN A 30 4.64 3.52 1.36
C GLN A 30 6.17 3.61 1.20
N SER A 31 6.83 2.49 0.92
CA SER A 31 8.29 2.44 0.70
C SER A 31 8.69 3.17 -0.58
N TYR A 32 7.95 2.96 -1.68
CA TYR A 32 8.13 3.68 -2.95
C TYR A 32 8.07 5.19 -2.76
N TYR A 33 7.06 5.69 -2.05
CA TYR A 33 6.88 7.13 -1.85
C TYR A 33 7.93 7.72 -0.90
N LYS A 34 8.50 6.95 0.04
CA LYS A 34 9.65 7.40 0.86
C LYS A 34 10.87 7.66 -0.01
N ILE A 35 11.14 6.75 -0.96
CA ILE A 35 12.25 6.91 -1.92
C ILE A 35 11.96 8.09 -2.86
N ALA A 36 10.74 8.21 -3.37
CA ALA A 36 10.34 9.32 -4.24
C ALA A 36 10.51 10.69 -3.54
N LYS A 37 10.14 10.79 -2.26
CA LYS A 37 10.38 11.97 -1.44
C LYS A 37 11.87 12.32 -1.35
N GLY A 38 12.73 11.35 -1.07
CA GLY A 38 14.18 11.55 -1.05
C GLY A 38 14.71 12.09 -2.38
N ASN A 39 14.29 11.50 -3.49
CA ASN A 39 14.69 11.94 -4.83
C ASN A 39 14.20 13.36 -5.16
N LEU A 40 12.98 13.73 -4.75
CA LEU A 40 12.46 15.08 -4.95
C LEU A 40 13.22 16.12 -4.13
N LEU A 41 13.56 15.82 -2.87
CA LEU A 41 14.37 16.70 -2.03
C LEU A 41 15.74 16.97 -2.67
N SER A 42 16.43 15.93 -3.13
CA SER A 42 17.72 16.09 -3.83
C SER A 42 17.60 16.91 -5.12
N GLN A 43 16.49 16.79 -5.86
CA GLN A 43 16.25 17.61 -7.05
C GLN A 43 15.97 19.07 -6.70
N ILE A 44 15.21 19.34 -5.64
CA ILE A 44 14.95 20.70 -5.15
C ILE A 44 16.26 21.38 -4.77
N GLU A 45 17.14 20.67 -4.04
CA GLU A 45 18.46 21.18 -3.63
C GLU A 45 19.37 21.50 -4.84
N ALA A 46 19.26 20.73 -5.92
CA ALA A 46 20.06 20.91 -7.12
C ALA A 46 19.48 21.92 -8.14
N THR A 47 18.26 22.42 -7.93
CA THR A 47 17.53 23.23 -8.93
C THR A 47 17.59 24.72 -8.61
N SER A 48 18.18 25.51 -9.50
CA SER A 48 18.22 26.98 -9.38
C SER A 48 17.12 27.71 -10.15
N ALA A 49 16.35 27.01 -11.00
CA ALA A 49 15.30 27.59 -11.83
C ALA A 49 13.97 27.72 -11.05
N PRO A 50 13.43 28.94 -10.81
CA PRO A 50 12.28 29.14 -9.93
C PRO A 50 11.01 28.39 -10.35
N GLN A 51 10.74 28.29 -11.66
CA GLN A 51 9.56 27.58 -12.17
C GLN A 51 9.65 26.06 -11.93
N GLN A 52 10.84 25.48 -12.11
CA GLN A 52 11.07 24.06 -11.85
C GLN A 52 11.04 23.77 -10.35
N LEU A 53 11.60 24.67 -9.52
CA LEU A 53 11.54 24.58 -8.07
C LEU A 53 10.09 24.53 -7.57
N HIS A 54 9.23 25.43 -8.06
CA HIS A 54 7.81 25.45 -7.69
C HIS A 54 7.11 24.13 -8.08
N SER A 55 7.36 23.62 -9.29
CA SER A 55 6.81 22.32 -9.73
C SER A 55 7.26 21.17 -8.82
N LEU A 56 8.55 21.11 -8.48
CA LEU A 56 9.10 20.06 -7.60
C LEU A 56 8.52 20.13 -6.19
N GLN A 57 8.30 21.34 -5.66
CA GLN A 57 7.65 21.54 -4.36
C GLN A 57 6.20 21.06 -4.36
N GLN A 58 5.44 21.30 -5.43
CA GLN A 58 4.08 20.77 -5.57
C GLN A 58 4.06 19.24 -5.60
N GLN A 59 4.99 18.61 -6.34
CA GLN A 59 5.12 17.16 -6.36
C GLN A 59 5.52 16.60 -4.99
N LEU A 60 6.37 17.30 -4.24
CA LEU A 60 6.75 16.92 -2.88
C LEU A 60 5.54 16.90 -1.95
N LEU A 61 4.69 17.93 -1.99
CA LEU A 61 3.45 17.99 -1.21
C LEU A 61 2.53 16.82 -1.54
N GLU A 62 2.33 16.51 -2.82
CA GLU A 62 1.51 15.37 -3.25
C GLU A 62 2.07 14.02 -2.75
N VAL A 63 3.40 13.86 -2.75
CA VAL A 63 4.06 12.65 -2.22
C VAL A 63 3.90 12.54 -0.70
N GLU A 64 3.99 13.64 0.04
CA GLU A 64 3.79 13.65 1.49
C GLU A 64 2.35 13.30 1.89
N GLU A 65 1.38 13.82 1.14
CA GLU A 65 -0.03 13.45 1.32
C GLU A 65 -0.24 11.95 1.07
N LYS A 66 0.26 11.42 -0.04
CA LYS A 66 0.19 9.98 -0.35
C LYS A 66 0.88 9.13 0.71
N LEU A 67 2.05 9.55 1.22
CA LEU A 67 2.73 8.86 2.32
C LEU A 67 1.86 8.75 3.57
N THR A 68 1.15 9.82 3.88
CA THR A 68 0.24 9.87 5.03
C THR A 68 -0.90 8.87 4.85
N TYR A 69 -1.54 8.86 3.67
CA TYR A 69 -2.61 7.90 3.37
C TYR A 69 -2.12 6.45 3.39
N PHE A 70 -0.99 6.15 2.75
CA PHE A 70 -0.46 4.78 2.76
C PHE A 70 0.03 4.33 4.13
N HIS A 71 0.47 5.25 5.00
CA HIS A 71 0.76 4.91 6.39
C HIS A 71 -0.51 4.46 7.14
N VAL A 72 -1.59 5.23 7.02
CA VAL A 72 -2.88 4.90 7.64
C VAL A 72 -3.39 3.57 7.10
N LEU A 73 -3.44 3.41 5.77
CA LEU A 73 -3.87 2.18 5.11
C LEU A 73 -3.04 0.97 5.55
N ASN A 74 -1.72 1.09 5.62
CA ASN A 74 -0.83 0.02 6.07
C ASN A 74 -1.10 -0.39 7.53
N ASN A 75 -1.34 0.57 8.42
CA ASN A 75 -1.67 0.27 9.82
C ASN A 75 -3.05 -0.40 9.95
N SER A 76 -4.05 0.11 9.22
CA SER A 76 -5.39 -0.45 9.20
C SER A 76 -5.40 -1.88 8.67
N ILE A 77 -4.76 -2.13 7.53
CA ILE A 77 -4.73 -3.47 6.94
C ILE A 77 -3.87 -4.44 7.76
N SER A 78 -2.79 -3.99 8.40
CA SER A 78 -2.01 -4.82 9.32
C SER A 78 -2.86 -5.33 10.49
N THR A 79 -3.75 -4.48 11.01
CA THR A 79 -4.73 -4.87 12.03
C THR A 79 -5.71 -5.92 11.49
N VAL A 80 -6.28 -5.67 10.31
CA VAL A 80 -7.22 -6.60 9.64
C VAL A 80 -6.54 -7.95 9.37
N ASP A 81 -5.36 -7.93 8.77
CA ASP A 81 -4.54 -9.10 8.44
C ASP A 81 -4.27 -9.95 9.69
N THR A 82 -3.88 -9.31 10.80
CA THR A 82 -3.65 -9.98 12.08
C THR A 82 -4.92 -10.66 12.60
N ILE A 83 -6.08 -9.98 12.54
CA ILE A 83 -7.36 -10.52 13.01
C ILE A 83 -7.83 -11.69 12.14
N LEU A 84 -7.75 -11.55 10.81
CA LEU A 84 -8.18 -12.56 9.85
C LEU A 84 -7.37 -13.86 9.95
N HIS A 85 -6.10 -13.77 10.35
CA HIS A 85 -5.24 -14.93 10.56
C HIS A 85 -5.42 -15.62 11.93
N THR A 86 -6.34 -15.15 12.78
CA THR A 86 -6.67 -15.85 14.02
C THR A 86 -7.49 -17.11 13.75
N SER A 87 -7.33 -18.16 14.58
CA SER A 87 -8.01 -19.44 14.38
C SER A 87 -9.55 -19.33 14.35
N LYS A 88 -10.12 -18.39 15.12
CA LYS A 88 -11.57 -18.15 15.12
C LYS A 88 -12.05 -17.58 13.79
N MET A 89 -11.36 -16.55 13.27
CA MET A 89 -11.73 -15.93 11.99
C MET A 89 -11.48 -16.88 10.82
N ILE A 90 -10.39 -17.65 10.84
CA ILE A 90 -10.13 -18.71 9.85
C ILE A 90 -11.29 -19.71 9.80
N THR A 91 -11.83 -20.10 10.95
CA THR A 91 -12.94 -21.05 11.01
C THR A 91 -14.22 -20.44 10.44
N GLU A 92 -14.52 -19.18 10.77
CA GLU A 92 -15.67 -18.43 10.24
C GLU A 92 -15.68 -18.44 8.70
N PHE A 93 -14.54 -18.09 8.07
CA PHE A 93 -14.45 -17.99 6.62
C PHE A 93 -14.31 -19.33 5.89
N LYS A 94 -14.06 -20.43 6.61
CA LYS A 94 -14.07 -21.80 6.06
C LYS A 94 -15.49 -22.39 6.00
N GLN A 95 -16.40 -21.99 6.89
CA GLN A 95 -17.76 -22.55 6.92
C GLN A 95 -18.62 -22.10 5.72
N SER A 96 -18.28 -20.97 5.10
CA SER A 96 -18.98 -20.44 3.91
C SER A 96 -18.76 -21.23 2.63
N SER A 97 -17.77 -22.12 2.54
CA SER A 97 -17.56 -22.99 1.36
C SER A 97 -18.31 -24.33 1.43
N ASP A 98 -18.77 -24.75 2.61
CA ASP A 98 -19.28 -26.11 2.83
C ASP A 98 -20.81 -26.23 2.75
N PHE A 99 -21.55 -25.13 2.57
CA PHE A 99 -23.03 -25.15 2.42
C PHE A 99 -23.53 -25.38 0.98
N SER A 100 -22.64 -25.67 0.02
CA SER A 100 -23.02 -25.87 -1.40
C SER A 100 -23.29 -27.31 -1.80
N THR A 101 -23.17 -28.27 -0.89
CA THR A 101 -23.37 -29.70 -1.19
C THR A 101 -24.28 -30.32 -0.14
N ASN A 102 -25.58 -30.12 -0.30
CA ASN A 102 -26.65 -31.07 0.07
C ASN A 102 -27.99 -30.48 -0.39
N SER A 103 -28.35 -30.76 -1.64
CA SER A 103 -29.72 -30.67 -2.18
C SER A 103 -29.98 -31.93 -3.00
#